data_AF-A0A7Z8PC57-F1
#
_entry.id   AF-A0A7Z8PC57-F1
#
_cell.length_a   1.000
_cell.length_b   1.000
_cell.length_c   1.000
_cell.angle_alpha   90.00
_cell.angle_beta   90.00
_cell.angle_gamma   90.00
#
_symmetry.space_group_name_H-M   'P 1'
#
loop_
_entity.id
_entity.type
_entity.pdbx_description
1 polymer ?
#
loop_
_entity_poly.entity_id
_entity_poly.type
_entity_poly.pdbx_seq_one_letter_code
_entity_poly.pdbx_strand_id
1 'polypeptide(L)'
;MSMRLTFLPVLLVLPLIACGKPSAEPQRSEASPAGPPLAHALPDMGSAEISGDTAVEAENPIVTALAAARERHDFVWLGLSEAEAQAQAEAKAVPWRVVRRDGADLPATRDHRPGRVSAHIVEGLVLAVLIEGEGGGPSPYEGVILPELLPFIGLSEAESEAAARESHRPWRLVSRDGEQFMVTMDYIEERVNAIVRDGVVVAANNG
;
A
#
# COMPACT_ATOMS: atom_id res chain seq x y z
N MET A 1 -33.40 -41.61 14.68
CA MET A 1 -32.42 -42.40 13.89
C MET A 1 -31.09 -41.66 13.93
N SER A 2 -30.19 -42.13 14.79
CA SER A 2 -28.86 -41.55 14.99
C SER A 2 -27.86 -42.20 14.03
N MET A 3 -27.13 -41.39 13.26
CA MET A 3 -25.93 -41.84 12.56
C MET A 3 -24.76 -40.97 13.06
N ARG A 4 -23.94 -41.59 13.92
CA ARG A 4 -22.65 -41.04 14.37
C ARG A 4 -21.62 -41.39 13.31
N LEU A 5 -21.03 -40.39 12.66
CA LEU A 5 -19.89 -40.58 11.78
C LEU A 5 -18.61 -40.27 12.57
N THR A 6 -17.96 -41.32 13.06
CA THR A 6 -16.65 -41.30 13.70
C THR A 6 -15.57 -41.18 12.63
N PHE A 7 -14.82 -40.07 12.61
CA PHE A 7 -13.57 -39.96 11.87
C PHE A 7 -12.39 -40.03 12.85
N LEU A 8 -11.51 -41.00 12.60
CA LEU A 8 -10.26 -41.25 13.30
C LEU A 8 -9.19 -40.21 12.88
N PRO A 9 -8.31 -39.76 13.78
CA PRO A 9 -7.18 -38.90 13.43
C PRO A 9 -6.01 -39.70 12.85
N VAL A 10 -5.47 -39.27 11.72
CA VAL A 10 -4.18 -39.77 11.20
C VAL A 10 -3.07 -38.92 11.83
N LEU A 11 -2.34 -39.55 12.74
CA LEU A 11 -1.07 -39.06 13.31
C LEU A 11 0.01 -39.23 12.23
N LEU A 12 0.65 -38.15 11.78
CA LEU A 12 1.88 -38.23 10.98
C LEU A 12 3.07 -37.82 11.86
N VAL A 13 4.06 -38.71 11.93
CA VAL A 13 5.29 -38.60 12.72
C VAL A 13 6.40 -37.93 11.90
N LEU A 14 7.19 -37.09 12.59
CA LEU A 14 8.40 -36.35 12.18
C LEU A 14 9.52 -37.21 11.54
N PRO A 15 10.54 -36.57 10.94
CA PRO A 15 11.79 -36.46 11.70
C PRO A 15 12.46 -35.07 11.68
N LEU A 16 13.14 -34.79 12.79
CA LEU A 16 14.15 -33.75 12.99
C LEU A 16 15.34 -33.93 12.02
N ILE A 17 15.88 -32.84 11.51
CA ILE A 17 17.25 -32.78 11.00
C ILE A 17 18.04 -31.77 11.84
N ALA A 18 19.20 -32.25 12.28
CA ALA A 18 20.04 -31.72 13.33
C ALA A 18 21.03 -30.63 12.86
N CYS A 19 21.56 -29.95 13.88
CA CYS A 19 22.65 -29.00 13.93
C CYS A 19 23.84 -29.25 12.99
N GLY A 20 24.41 -28.14 12.48
CA GLY A 20 25.77 -28.09 11.96
C GLY A 20 26.35 -26.68 12.01
N LYS A 21 26.91 -26.28 13.17
CA LYS A 21 27.88 -25.18 13.29
C LYS A 21 29.29 -25.76 13.13
N PRO A 22 30.18 -25.12 12.36
CA PRO A 22 31.61 -25.17 12.65
C PRO A 22 32.15 -23.80 13.07
N SER A 23 32.79 -23.81 14.24
CA SER A 23 33.61 -22.78 14.85
C SER A 23 35.06 -22.90 14.36
N ALA A 24 35.70 -21.80 13.97
CA ALA A 24 37.17 -21.63 14.00
C ALA A 24 37.60 -20.19 13.62
N GLU A 25 37.78 -19.34 14.64
CA GLU A 25 38.95 -18.45 14.74
C GLU A 25 40.08 -19.25 15.44
N PRO A 26 41.38 -18.86 15.45
CA PRO A 26 41.92 -17.49 15.42
C PRO A 26 43.22 -17.32 14.58
N GLN A 27 43.69 -16.08 14.35
CA GLN A 27 45.13 -15.76 14.42
C GLN A 27 45.38 -14.27 14.73
N ARG A 28 46.51 -14.06 15.41
CA ARG A 28 46.97 -12.94 16.23
C ARG A 28 48.18 -12.29 15.57
N SER A 29 48.54 -11.08 16.05
CA SER A 29 49.84 -10.39 15.93
C SER A 29 49.93 -9.41 14.74
N GLU A 30 50.42 -8.18 14.83
CA GLU A 30 51.46 -7.60 15.71
C GLU A 30 51.19 -6.14 16.10
N ALA A 31 51.98 -5.65 17.05
CA ALA A 31 51.87 -4.37 17.73
C ALA A 31 52.94 -3.34 17.32
N SER A 32 52.63 -2.06 17.60
CA SER A 32 53.52 -0.94 18.00
C SER A 32 54.17 -0.06 16.90
N PRO A 33 54.62 1.20 17.16
CA PRO A 33 54.54 2.04 18.39
C PRO A 33 54.06 3.52 18.24
N ALA A 34 53.56 4.03 19.38
CA ALA A 34 53.63 5.38 20.03
C ALA A 34 53.83 6.74 19.28
N GLY A 35 52.87 7.65 19.53
CA GLY A 35 53.05 9.05 20.01
C GLY A 35 52.67 10.20 19.06
N PRO A 36 52.34 11.44 19.51
CA PRO A 36 51.98 11.96 20.85
C PRO A 36 50.58 12.67 20.88
N PRO A 37 50.09 13.23 22.01
CA PRO A 37 48.72 13.73 22.15
C PRO A 37 48.60 15.23 21.81
N LEU A 38 47.51 15.61 21.14
CA LEU A 38 47.12 17.02 21.02
C LEU A 38 45.61 17.15 21.22
N ALA A 39 45.29 17.81 22.34
CA ALA A 39 43.97 18.30 22.66
C ALA A 39 43.48 19.26 21.57
N HIS A 40 42.30 18.99 21.02
CA HIS A 40 41.49 20.01 20.37
C HIS A 40 40.10 20.02 20.99
N ALA A 41 39.75 21.24 21.39
CA ALA A 41 38.57 21.61 22.13
C ALA A 41 37.28 21.22 21.41
N LEU A 42 36.30 20.83 22.23
CA LEU A 42 34.89 20.72 21.88
C LEU A 42 34.38 22.06 21.33
N PRO A 43 33.74 22.11 20.16
CA PRO A 43 32.76 23.16 19.90
C PRO A 43 31.47 22.81 20.67
N ASP A 44 31.10 23.75 21.53
CA ASP A 44 29.80 23.94 22.14
C ASP A 44 28.70 23.89 21.05
N MET A 45 28.09 22.70 20.89
CA MET A 45 26.91 22.54 20.06
C MET A 45 25.71 22.91 20.91
N GLY A 46 25.41 24.21 20.88
CA GLY A 46 24.25 24.81 21.50
C GLY A 46 22.98 24.02 21.20
N SER A 47 22.14 23.95 22.22
CA SER A 47 20.77 23.47 22.24
C SER A 47 20.06 23.65 20.90
N ALA A 48 19.95 22.56 20.14
CA ALA A 48 18.95 22.44 19.09
C ALA A 48 17.58 22.35 19.79
N GLU A 49 16.99 23.51 20.07
CA GLU A 49 15.57 23.60 20.28
C GLU A 49 14.91 23.09 18.99
N ILE A 50 14.46 21.84 19.01
CA ILE A 50 13.48 21.32 18.05
C ILE A 50 12.18 22.04 18.42
N SER A 51 12.10 23.30 17.98
CA SER A 51 10.89 24.09 17.98
C SER A 51 9.93 23.36 17.05
N GLY A 52 8.97 22.65 17.66
CA GLY A 52 7.86 22.03 16.97
C GLY A 52 7.09 23.09 16.20
N ASP A 53 7.37 23.16 14.90
CA ASP A 53 6.54 23.87 13.93
C ASP A 53 5.35 22.98 13.55
N THR A 54 4.49 22.70 14.52
CA THR A 54 3.13 22.19 14.26
C THR A 54 2.26 23.36 13.84
N ALA A 55 2.44 23.84 12.60
CA ALA A 55 1.54 24.83 11.99
C ALA A 55 1.68 24.94 10.45
N VAL A 56 1.86 23.84 9.71
CA VAL A 56 1.68 23.82 8.24
C VAL A 56 1.06 22.50 7.74
N GLU A 57 -0.04 22.05 8.36
CA GLU A 57 -0.73 20.80 7.96
C GLU A 57 -1.96 21.04 7.06
N ALA A 58 -2.11 22.22 6.44
CA ALA A 58 -3.33 22.58 5.68
C ALA A 58 -3.12 23.01 4.21
N GLU A 59 -2.00 22.65 3.55
CA GLU A 59 -1.75 23.16 2.19
C GLU A 59 -1.84 22.12 1.06
N ASN A 60 -1.86 20.83 1.39
CA ASN A 60 -1.88 19.79 0.37
C ASN A 60 -3.28 19.17 0.18
N PRO A 61 -3.96 19.42 -0.96
CA PRO A 61 -5.31 18.89 -1.19
C PRO A 61 -5.34 17.35 -1.28
N ILE A 62 -4.24 16.71 -1.70
CA ILE A 62 -4.15 15.24 -1.79
C ILE A 62 -4.08 14.63 -0.40
N VAL A 63 -3.26 15.20 0.50
CA VAL A 63 -3.18 14.76 1.90
C VAL A 63 -4.55 14.85 2.57
N THR A 64 -5.22 16.00 2.44
CA THR A 64 -6.55 16.23 3.01
C THR A 64 -7.59 15.26 2.44
N ALA A 65 -7.59 15.04 1.12
CA ALA A 65 -8.53 14.14 0.49
C ALA A 65 -8.29 12.66 0.85
N LEU A 66 -7.03 12.23 0.99
CA LEU A 66 -6.67 10.90 1.48
C LEU A 66 -7.07 10.71 2.94
N ALA A 67 -6.82 11.71 3.80
CA ALA A 67 -7.26 11.68 5.19
C ALA A 67 -8.78 11.52 5.27
N ALA A 68 -9.53 12.34 4.53
CA ALA A 68 -10.99 12.24 4.49
C ALA A 68 -11.47 10.88 3.95
N ALA A 69 -10.80 10.29 2.95
CA ALA A 69 -11.13 8.95 2.47
C ALA A 69 -10.94 7.89 3.56
N ARG A 70 -9.84 7.98 4.32
CA ARG A 70 -9.51 7.06 5.42
C ARG A 70 -10.41 7.21 6.64
N GLU A 71 -10.94 8.41 6.89
CA GLU A 71 -11.96 8.63 7.91
C GLU A 71 -13.28 7.92 7.57
N ARG A 72 -13.61 7.85 6.27
CA ARG A 72 -14.83 7.18 5.80
C ARG A 72 -14.69 5.65 5.76
N HIS A 73 -13.49 5.15 5.46
CA HIS A 73 -13.23 3.72 5.33
C HIS A 73 -11.79 3.37 5.70
N ASP A 74 -11.62 2.26 6.43
CA ASP A 74 -10.29 1.77 6.81
C ASP A 74 -9.57 1.12 5.62
N PHE A 75 -8.72 1.93 4.99
CA PHE A 75 -7.90 1.54 3.85
C PHE A 75 -6.58 0.93 4.32
N VAL A 76 -6.19 -0.20 3.73
CA VAL A 76 -5.00 -0.95 4.14
C VAL A 76 -3.73 -0.26 3.68
N TRP A 77 -3.77 0.40 2.53
CA TRP A 77 -2.58 0.97 1.88
C TRP A 77 -2.70 2.46 1.63
N LEU A 78 -3.91 3.00 1.44
CA LEU A 78 -4.06 4.39 1.01
C LEU A 78 -3.55 5.39 2.04
N GLY A 79 -2.86 6.41 1.56
CA GLY A 79 -2.32 7.49 2.37
C GLY A 79 -1.14 7.11 3.27
N LEU A 80 -0.62 5.88 3.18
CA LEU A 80 0.68 5.55 3.75
C LEU A 80 1.79 6.20 2.92
N SER A 81 2.90 6.57 3.56
CA SER A 81 4.11 6.91 2.82
C SER A 81 4.67 5.68 2.10
N GLU A 82 5.46 5.90 1.03
CA GLU A 82 6.12 4.81 0.30
C GLU A 82 6.94 3.91 1.24
N ALA A 83 7.65 4.50 2.22
CA ALA A 83 8.46 3.77 3.19
C ALA A 83 7.62 2.92 4.15
N GLU A 84 6.53 3.47 4.67
CA GLU A 84 5.60 2.74 5.55
C GLU A 84 4.91 1.60 4.80
N ALA A 85 4.47 1.86 3.57
CA ALA A 85 3.82 0.85 2.74
C ALA A 85 4.80 -0.27 2.37
N GLN A 86 6.05 0.05 2.04
CA GLN A 86 7.08 -0.96 1.83
C GLN A 86 7.33 -1.80 3.10
N ALA A 87 7.49 -1.16 4.26
CA ALA A 87 7.69 -1.87 5.52
C ALA A 87 6.49 -2.77 5.86
N GLN A 88 5.27 -2.32 5.59
CA GLN A 88 4.05 -3.11 5.76
C GLN A 88 4.01 -4.32 4.81
N ALA A 89 4.43 -4.14 3.56
CA ALA A 89 4.51 -5.23 2.60
C ALA A 89 5.55 -6.28 3.01
N GLU A 90 6.72 -5.85 3.45
CA GLU A 90 7.77 -6.71 4.00
C GLU A 90 7.29 -7.48 5.24
N ALA A 91 6.61 -6.80 6.17
CA ALA A 91 6.04 -7.43 7.37
C ALA A 91 4.98 -8.49 7.03
N LYS A 92 4.21 -8.28 5.97
CA LYS A 92 3.21 -9.23 5.45
C LYS A 92 3.80 -10.29 4.51
N ALA A 93 5.11 -10.23 4.24
CA ALA A 93 5.81 -11.06 3.26
C ALA A 93 5.17 -11.03 1.85
N VAL A 94 4.59 -9.89 1.46
CA VAL A 94 4.00 -9.69 0.12
C VAL A 94 5.00 -8.96 -0.78
N PRO A 95 5.18 -9.38 -2.05
CA PRO A 95 6.05 -8.66 -2.96
C PRO A 95 5.52 -7.23 -3.20
N TRP A 96 6.39 -6.23 -3.13
CA TRP A 96 6.07 -4.82 -3.32
C TRP A 96 6.80 -4.25 -4.53
N ARG A 97 6.13 -3.38 -5.30
CA ARG A 97 6.77 -2.52 -6.29
C ARG A 97 6.00 -1.21 -6.48
N VAL A 98 6.70 -0.16 -6.86
CA VAL A 98 6.10 1.07 -7.36
C VAL A 98 6.08 1.00 -8.90
N VAL A 99 4.91 1.20 -9.49
CA VAL A 99 4.72 1.15 -10.96
C VAL A 99 4.39 2.52 -11.56
N ARG A 100 3.94 3.46 -10.74
CA ARG A 100 3.67 4.84 -11.15
C ARG A 100 4.06 5.78 -10.01
N ARG A 101 4.70 6.90 -10.36
CA ARG A 101 5.08 7.95 -9.42
C ARG A 101 4.75 9.32 -10.02
N ASP A 102 3.98 10.13 -9.29
CA ASP A 102 3.62 11.51 -9.66
C ASP A 102 3.05 11.60 -11.08
N GLY A 103 2.17 10.65 -11.43
CA GLY A 103 1.56 10.54 -12.76
C GLY A 103 2.43 9.89 -13.84
N ALA A 104 3.73 9.67 -13.60
CA ALA A 104 4.64 9.02 -14.54
C ALA A 104 4.74 7.51 -14.31
N ASP A 105 4.55 6.73 -15.37
CA ASP A 105 4.77 5.28 -15.33
C ASP A 105 6.26 4.95 -15.18
N LEU A 106 6.55 4.01 -14.29
CA LEU A 106 7.90 3.51 -14.06
C LEU A 106 8.14 2.24 -14.87
N PRO A 107 9.37 2.02 -15.37
CA PRO A 107 9.71 0.78 -16.04
C PRO A 107 9.57 -0.40 -15.08
N ALA A 108 8.68 -1.32 -15.41
CA ALA A 108 8.47 -2.56 -14.67
C ALA A 108 8.64 -3.76 -15.59
N THR A 109 9.26 -4.82 -15.08
CA THR A 109 9.30 -6.11 -15.76
C THR A 109 7.88 -6.68 -15.85
N ARG A 110 7.57 -7.30 -16.99
CA ARG A 110 6.26 -7.93 -17.25
C ARG A 110 6.18 -9.37 -16.70
N ASP A 111 6.96 -9.69 -15.68
CA ASP A 111 6.91 -10.99 -15.02
C ASP A 111 5.66 -11.04 -14.14
N HIS A 112 4.75 -11.99 -14.33
CA HIS A 112 3.58 -12.11 -13.45
C HIS A 112 4.00 -12.71 -12.09
N ARG A 113 3.62 -12.06 -10.98
CA ARG A 113 3.78 -12.63 -9.63
C ARG A 113 2.46 -12.48 -8.86
N PRO A 114 1.67 -13.56 -8.75
CA PRO A 114 0.45 -13.55 -7.95
C PRO A 114 0.68 -13.00 -6.54
N GLY A 115 -0.23 -12.16 -6.07
CA GLY A 115 -0.17 -11.50 -4.77
C GLY A 115 0.80 -10.31 -4.67
N ARG A 116 1.52 -9.95 -5.74
CA ARG A 116 2.37 -8.75 -5.73
C ARG A 116 1.52 -7.49 -5.69
N VAL A 117 1.85 -6.62 -4.74
CA VAL A 117 1.29 -5.28 -4.61
C VAL A 117 2.07 -4.34 -5.52
N SER A 118 1.38 -3.73 -6.47
CA SER A 118 1.89 -2.69 -7.36
C SER A 118 1.26 -1.36 -6.96
N ALA A 119 2.06 -0.41 -6.51
CA ALA A 119 1.59 0.85 -5.96
C ALA A 119 1.75 2.02 -6.93
N HIS A 120 0.79 2.94 -6.85
CA HIS A 120 0.84 4.25 -7.46
C HIS A 120 1.11 5.27 -6.35
N ILE A 121 2.21 6.00 -6.49
CA ILE A 121 2.65 7.00 -5.52
C ILE A 121 2.41 8.38 -6.09
N VAL A 122 1.84 9.29 -5.29
CA VAL A 122 1.74 10.71 -5.59
C VAL A 122 2.20 11.49 -4.37
N GLU A 123 3.16 12.38 -4.56
CA GLU A 123 3.75 13.22 -3.51
C GLU A 123 4.25 12.39 -2.30
N GLY A 124 4.82 11.21 -2.60
CA GLY A 124 5.35 10.29 -1.59
C GLY A 124 4.30 9.43 -0.87
N LEU A 125 3.01 9.59 -1.19
CA LEU A 125 1.89 8.87 -0.60
C LEU A 125 1.29 7.84 -1.56
N VAL A 126 0.84 6.72 -1.01
CA VAL A 126 0.11 5.69 -1.77
C VAL A 126 -1.28 6.20 -2.13
N LEU A 127 -1.53 6.37 -3.44
CA LEU A 127 -2.81 6.80 -3.99
C LEU A 127 -3.67 5.62 -4.48
N ALA A 128 -3.03 4.55 -4.94
CA ALA A 128 -3.68 3.30 -5.31
C ALA A 128 -2.76 2.11 -5.19
N VAL A 129 -3.36 0.94 -5.03
CA VAL A 129 -2.68 -0.35 -5.15
C VAL A 129 -3.43 -1.28 -6.10
N LEU A 130 -2.66 -2.07 -6.84
CA LEU A 130 -3.14 -3.18 -7.65
C LEU A 130 -2.52 -4.46 -7.10
N ILE A 131 -3.33 -5.49 -6.89
CA ILE A 131 -2.86 -6.80 -6.45
C ILE A 131 -2.86 -7.74 -7.66
N GLU A 132 -1.71 -8.29 -7.98
CA GLU A 132 -1.62 -9.18 -9.14
C GLU A 132 -2.32 -10.51 -8.91
N GLY A 133 -3.12 -10.92 -9.89
CA GLY A 133 -3.92 -12.14 -9.81
C GLY A 133 -5.20 -12.00 -8.99
N GLU A 134 -5.42 -10.85 -8.33
CA GLU A 134 -6.67 -10.51 -7.66
C GLU A 134 -7.27 -9.24 -8.27
N GLY A 135 -8.36 -9.40 -9.03
CA GLY A 135 -9.00 -8.31 -9.79
C GLY A 135 -8.78 -8.48 -11.29
N GLY A 136 -9.76 -9.06 -11.97
CA GLY A 136 -9.72 -9.38 -13.39
C GLY A 136 -9.83 -8.18 -14.34
N GLY A 137 -9.17 -7.05 -14.07
CA GLY A 137 -9.24 -5.85 -14.92
C GLY A 137 -8.20 -4.77 -14.58
N PRO A 138 -8.11 -3.69 -15.38
CA PRO A 138 -7.13 -2.61 -15.21
C PRO A 138 -7.43 -1.67 -14.03
N SER A 139 -8.40 -2.01 -13.18
CA SER A 139 -8.87 -1.14 -12.10
C SER A 139 -8.08 -1.40 -10.82
N PRO A 140 -7.79 -0.35 -10.03
CA PRO A 140 -7.10 -0.55 -8.76
C PRO A 140 -7.92 -1.45 -7.83
N TYR A 141 -7.20 -2.23 -7.03
CA TYR A 141 -7.80 -3.02 -5.96
C TYR A 141 -8.34 -2.11 -4.85
N GLU A 142 -7.58 -1.05 -4.57
CA GLU A 142 -7.89 -0.03 -3.58
C GLU A 142 -7.33 1.32 -4.05
N GLY A 143 -8.10 2.39 -3.88
CA GLY A 143 -7.71 3.76 -4.21
C GLY A 143 -8.02 4.21 -5.63
N VAL A 144 -7.31 5.24 -6.06
CA VAL A 144 -7.57 5.92 -7.34
C VAL A 144 -6.28 6.17 -8.10
N ILE A 145 -6.36 6.12 -9.42
CA ILE A 145 -5.21 6.45 -10.27
C ILE A 145 -5.01 7.97 -10.37
N LEU A 146 -6.12 8.72 -10.24
CA LEU A 146 -6.19 10.16 -10.42
C LEU A 146 -6.68 10.83 -9.13
N PRO A 147 -5.96 11.83 -8.57
CA PRO A 147 -6.32 12.45 -7.29
C PRO A 147 -7.73 13.05 -7.25
N GLU A 148 -8.24 13.56 -8.37
CA GLU A 148 -9.59 14.13 -8.47
C GLU A 148 -10.71 13.12 -8.21
N LEU A 149 -10.40 11.82 -8.17
CA LEU A 149 -11.35 10.77 -7.84
C LEU A 149 -11.38 10.42 -6.34
N LEU A 150 -10.44 10.94 -5.52
CA LEU A 150 -10.41 10.74 -4.07
C LEU A 150 -11.73 11.10 -3.35
N PRO A 151 -12.49 12.12 -3.77
CA PRO A 151 -13.77 12.43 -3.15
C PRO A 151 -14.82 11.31 -3.27
N PHE A 152 -14.68 10.37 -4.22
CA PHE A 152 -15.67 9.32 -4.48
C PHE A 152 -15.40 8.01 -3.73
N ILE A 153 -14.19 7.81 -3.19
CA ILE A 153 -13.81 6.60 -2.46
C ILE A 153 -14.07 6.73 -0.95
N GLY A 154 -14.28 5.59 -0.29
CA GLY A 154 -14.68 5.49 1.11
C GLY A 154 -16.15 5.83 1.38
N LEU A 155 -16.86 6.42 0.40
CA LEU A 155 -18.30 6.66 0.47
C LEU A 155 -19.09 5.36 0.25
N SER A 156 -20.32 5.30 0.75
CA SER A 156 -21.26 4.27 0.30
C SER A 156 -21.54 4.39 -1.20
N GLU A 157 -22.00 3.31 -1.82
CA GLU A 157 -22.37 3.30 -3.26
C GLU A 157 -23.31 4.47 -3.61
N ALA A 158 -24.36 4.69 -2.82
CA ALA A 158 -25.37 5.72 -3.06
C ALA A 158 -24.82 7.15 -2.88
N GLU A 159 -23.95 7.36 -1.88
CA GLU A 159 -23.32 8.67 -1.65
C GLU A 159 -22.31 9.00 -2.74
N SER A 160 -21.53 8.01 -3.20
CA SER A 160 -20.57 8.17 -4.30
C SER A 160 -21.28 8.52 -5.61
N GLU A 161 -22.39 7.84 -5.91
CA GLU A 161 -23.23 8.16 -7.08
C GLU A 161 -23.83 9.57 -6.98
N ALA A 162 -24.32 9.96 -5.80
CA ALA A 162 -24.85 11.30 -5.56
C ALA A 162 -23.77 12.39 -5.75
N ALA A 163 -22.57 12.17 -5.20
CA ALA A 163 -21.44 13.08 -5.35
C ALA A 163 -21.00 13.22 -6.82
N ALA A 164 -21.00 12.12 -7.58
CA ALA A 164 -20.68 12.16 -9.01
C ALA A 164 -21.74 12.96 -9.79
N ARG A 165 -23.02 12.76 -9.46
CA ARG A 165 -24.13 13.53 -10.05
C ARG A 165 -24.03 15.02 -9.76
N GLU A 166 -23.71 15.40 -8.53
CA GLU A 166 -23.48 16.79 -8.12
C GLU A 166 -22.29 17.41 -8.87
N SER A 167 -21.26 16.61 -9.11
CA SER A 167 -20.08 16.99 -9.90
C SER A 167 -20.30 16.92 -11.41
N HIS A 168 -21.52 16.62 -11.87
CA HIS A 168 -21.87 16.45 -13.29
C HIS A 168 -21.03 15.37 -14.01
N ARG A 169 -20.59 14.35 -13.26
CA ARG A 169 -19.83 13.21 -13.75
C ARG A 169 -20.75 12.00 -13.93
N PRO A 170 -20.69 11.28 -15.06
CA PRO A 170 -21.33 9.98 -15.17
C PRO A 170 -20.76 9.02 -14.12
N TRP A 171 -21.59 8.17 -13.54
CA TRP A 171 -21.17 7.19 -12.54
C TRP A 171 -21.53 5.79 -13.03
N ARG A 172 -20.63 4.83 -12.85
CA ARG A 172 -20.81 3.44 -13.28
C ARG A 172 -20.22 2.47 -12.27
N LEU A 173 -21.05 1.53 -11.83
CA LEU A 173 -20.59 0.37 -11.07
C LEU A 173 -19.88 -0.61 -12.00
N VAL A 174 -18.61 -0.90 -11.72
CA VAL A 174 -17.81 -1.88 -12.47
C VAL A 174 -17.79 -3.23 -11.80
N SER A 175 -17.71 -3.26 -10.47
CA SER A 175 -17.68 -4.48 -9.67
C SER A 175 -18.29 -4.25 -8.30
N ARG A 176 -18.95 -5.28 -7.76
CA ARG A 176 -19.45 -5.33 -6.39
C ARG A 176 -19.03 -6.65 -5.76
N ASP A 177 -18.31 -6.59 -4.65
CA ASP A 177 -17.90 -7.77 -3.87
C ASP A 177 -17.16 -8.84 -4.71
N GLY A 178 -16.41 -8.37 -5.71
CA GLY A 178 -15.67 -9.23 -6.65
C GLY A 178 -16.47 -9.71 -7.86
N GLU A 179 -17.79 -9.53 -7.88
CA GLU A 179 -18.62 -9.77 -9.06
C GLU A 179 -18.51 -8.59 -10.02
N GLN A 180 -18.01 -8.85 -11.23
CA GLN A 180 -17.91 -7.85 -12.28
C GLN A 180 -19.24 -7.69 -13.02
N PHE A 181 -19.61 -6.45 -13.28
CA PHE A 181 -20.77 -6.13 -14.11
C PHE A 181 -20.35 -6.00 -15.57
N MET A 182 -21.27 -6.35 -16.48
CA MET A 182 -21.06 -6.06 -17.90
C MET A 182 -21.04 -4.54 -18.11
N VAL A 183 -19.93 -4.06 -18.63
CA VAL A 183 -19.75 -2.65 -18.99
C VAL A 183 -19.58 -2.51 -20.50
N THR A 184 -20.10 -1.43 -21.05
CA THR A 184 -19.85 -1.04 -22.44
C THR A 184 -18.44 -0.46 -22.58
N MET A 185 -17.84 -0.66 -23.77
CA MET A 185 -16.49 -0.20 -24.11
C MET A 185 -16.48 1.24 -24.65
N ASP A 186 -17.50 2.03 -24.35
CA ASP A 186 -17.49 3.46 -24.60
C ASP A 186 -16.47 4.12 -23.67
N TYR A 187 -15.62 5.01 -24.19
CA TYR A 187 -14.70 5.80 -23.36
C TYR A 187 -15.37 7.09 -22.96
N ILE A 188 -15.43 7.38 -21.65
CA ILE A 188 -15.96 8.63 -21.11
C ILE A 188 -15.01 9.09 -20.01
N GLU A 189 -14.11 10.01 -20.38
CA GLU A 189 -13.03 10.50 -19.52
C GLU A 189 -13.52 11.01 -18.16
N GLU A 190 -14.68 11.67 -18.12
CA GLU A 190 -15.22 12.23 -16.88
C GLU A 190 -15.98 11.23 -16.01
N ARG A 191 -16.16 9.98 -16.47
CA ARG A 191 -16.95 8.97 -15.76
C ARG A 191 -16.21 8.40 -14.57
N VAL A 192 -16.89 8.33 -13.44
CA VAL A 192 -16.44 7.60 -12.26
C VAL A 192 -16.84 6.13 -12.42
N ASN A 193 -15.86 5.27 -12.73
CA ASN A 193 -16.02 3.83 -12.66
C ASN A 193 -15.69 3.37 -11.24
N ALA A 194 -16.71 2.98 -10.49
CA ALA A 194 -16.58 2.59 -9.08
C ALA A 194 -16.46 1.08 -8.91
N ILE A 195 -15.60 0.67 -7.98
CA ILE A 195 -15.54 -0.69 -7.43
C ILE A 195 -16.04 -0.64 -6.00
N VAL A 196 -17.07 -1.43 -5.71
CA VAL A 196 -17.72 -1.50 -4.41
C VAL A 196 -17.32 -2.80 -3.71
N ARG A 197 -17.01 -2.70 -2.41
CA ARG A 197 -16.84 -3.83 -1.51
C ARG A 197 -17.56 -3.53 -0.21
N ASP A 198 -18.37 -4.46 0.26
CA ASP A 198 -19.16 -4.34 1.50
C ASP A 198 -20.01 -3.04 1.53
N GLY A 199 -20.53 -2.65 0.37
CA GLY A 199 -21.35 -1.44 0.19
C GLY A 199 -20.57 -0.12 0.11
N VAL A 200 -19.24 -0.15 0.21
CA VAL A 200 -18.35 1.02 0.16
C VAL A 200 -17.54 1.04 -1.13
N VAL A 201 -17.36 2.22 -1.72
CA VAL A 201 -16.48 2.40 -2.88
C VAL A 201 -15.02 2.34 -2.44
N VAL A 202 -14.33 1.25 -2.73
CA VAL A 202 -12.94 1.03 -2.34
C VAL A 202 -11.94 1.49 -3.40
N ALA A 203 -12.39 1.61 -4.65
CA ALA A 203 -11.55 2.02 -5.75
C ALA A 203 -12.36 2.74 -6.84
N ALA A 204 -11.70 3.64 -7.56
CA ALA A 204 -12.27 4.30 -8.73
C ALA A 204 -11.23 4.61 -9.81
N ASN A 205 -11.65 4.62 -11.07
CA ASN A 205 -10.89 5.17 -12.19
C ASN A 205 -11.80 5.94 -13.15
N ASN A 206 -11.18 6.65 -14.09
CA ASN A 206 -11.89 7.18 -15.25
C ASN A 206 -12.23 6.04 -16.23
N GLY A 207 -13.23 6.27 -17.07
CA GLY A 207 -13.74 5.25 -17.99
C GLY A 207 -13.63 5.59 -19.44
#